data_AF-A0A1M6YQK6-F1
#
_entry.id   AF-A0A1M6YQK6-F1
#
_cell.length_a   1.000
_cell.length_b   1.000
_cell.length_c   1.000
_cell.angle_alpha   90.00
_cell.angle_beta   90.00
_cell.angle_gamma   90.00
#
_symmetry.space_group_name_H-M   'P 1'
#
loop_
_entity.id
_entity.type
_entity.pdbx_description
1 polymer ?
#
loop_
_entity_poly.entity_id
_entity_poly.type
_entity_poly.pdbx_seq_one_letter_code
_entity_poly.pdbx_strand_id
1 'polypeptide(L)'
;FRVRVEHADSQTSFQSVMAAARAPEHIQRLGDEWVYDLVEMQEFPVDVCISFRVRSPSEARDLVIRKRKVTMGQGEEYALSGEVPYEIYDALDAARGLEQKIKDGQPVVEFLPLFALGADKEGELLRRERILLEAASTRGLRLVHPPGDAYALFDAFFPGGTAHLESRWQNACDPLFLAASGVLGTARVGDPAGQWFAMNALSGKPVWVDWFRAMMEENRTGAAAFLGTLGSGKTNAIKYAVDTMLSWGAMGIVVDPKQMEYRCLVELWPKESVWWRFGLDSTLQFTPFRLGKDARECKQFAAGFLSVLLNLGSDRDSQWAQNAMYHALDVLYKGKQWDMPRYLEALRQVATDRKRAEEERRMAMLYHDTLERWGEDDQGQAMFGIDGAVRTMDEMAQLLVVSIM
;
A
#
# COMPACT_ATOMS: atom_id res chain seq x y z
N PHE A 1 -39.81 -1.29 -1.60
CA PHE A 1 -40.31 -2.56 -1.07
C PHE A 1 -39.22 -3.18 -0.23
N ARG A 2 -39.59 -3.78 0.89
CA ARG A 2 -38.65 -4.30 1.89
C ARG A 2 -39.07 -5.71 2.21
N VAL A 3 -38.13 -6.64 2.13
CA VAL A 3 -38.33 -8.04 2.45
C VAL A 3 -37.85 -8.25 3.88
N ARG A 4 -38.72 -8.80 4.72
CA ARG A 4 -38.31 -9.38 6.00
C ARG A 4 -37.92 -10.83 5.73
N VAL A 5 -36.70 -11.19 6.10
CA VAL A 5 -36.16 -12.55 5.95
C VAL A 5 -36.02 -13.14 7.34
N GLU A 6 -36.67 -14.29 7.57
CA GLU A 6 -36.46 -15.11 8.75
C GLU A 6 -35.45 -16.20 8.41
N HIS A 7 -34.33 -16.21 9.11
CA HIS A 7 -33.23 -17.12 8.89
C HIS A 7 -33.45 -18.44 9.63
N ALA A 8 -32.74 -19.50 9.22
CA ALA A 8 -32.86 -20.82 9.83
C ALA A 8 -32.47 -20.84 11.32
N ASP A 9 -31.64 -19.88 11.76
CA ASP A 9 -31.24 -19.69 13.15
C ASP A 9 -32.20 -18.78 13.94
N SER A 10 -33.40 -18.53 13.41
CA SER A 10 -34.43 -17.65 14.00
C SER A 10 -34.04 -16.17 14.09
N GLN A 11 -32.95 -15.75 13.47
CA GLN A 11 -32.66 -14.33 13.30
C GLN A 11 -33.57 -13.72 12.24
N THR A 12 -33.81 -12.42 12.33
CA THR A 12 -34.54 -11.65 11.32
C THR A 12 -33.61 -10.63 10.69
N SER A 13 -33.61 -10.52 9.37
CA SER A 13 -33.05 -9.38 8.67
C SER A 13 -34.06 -8.72 7.75
N PHE A 14 -33.77 -7.49 7.38
CA PHE A 14 -34.56 -6.69 6.47
C PHE A 14 -33.70 -6.35 5.26
N GLN A 15 -34.25 -6.55 4.07
CA GLN A 15 -33.58 -6.30 2.81
C GLN A 15 -34.41 -5.36 1.92
N SER A 16 -33.74 -4.52 1.15
CA SER A 16 -34.36 -3.59 0.21
C SER A 16 -33.62 -3.68 -1.11
N VAL A 17 -34.34 -3.94 -2.21
CA VAL A 17 -33.78 -3.98 -3.56
C VAL A 17 -34.39 -2.85 -4.38
N MET A 18 -33.55 -2.04 -4.99
CA MET A 18 -33.93 -0.88 -5.81
C MET A 18 -33.38 -1.04 -7.22
N ALA A 19 -34.15 -0.62 -8.22
CA ALA A 19 -33.69 -0.53 -9.60
C ALA A 19 -33.28 0.91 -9.92
N ALA A 20 -32.23 1.11 -10.73
CA ALA A 20 -32.00 2.44 -11.31
C ALA A 20 -32.95 2.65 -12.51
N ALA A 21 -34.00 3.43 -12.30
CA ALA A 21 -34.95 3.80 -13.34
C ALA A 21 -34.39 4.82 -14.34
N ARG A 22 -33.39 5.60 -13.92
CA ARG A 22 -32.66 6.51 -14.79
C ARG A 22 -31.19 6.50 -14.42
N ALA A 23 -30.37 6.49 -15.46
CA ALA A 23 -28.92 6.55 -15.39
C ALA A 23 -28.44 7.97 -15.76
N PRO A 24 -27.26 8.43 -15.29
CA PRO A 24 -26.70 9.73 -15.63
C PRO A 24 -26.72 10.03 -17.14
N GLU A 25 -27.07 11.25 -17.51
CA GLU A 25 -27.22 11.60 -18.94
C GLU A 25 -25.87 11.84 -19.64
N HIS A 26 -24.86 12.19 -18.85
CA HIS A 26 -23.52 12.45 -19.31
C HIS A 26 -22.55 11.65 -18.46
N ILE A 27 -21.74 10.85 -19.13
CA ILE A 27 -20.63 10.09 -18.53
C ILE A 27 -19.39 10.37 -19.36
N GLN A 28 -18.37 10.92 -18.73
CA GLN A 28 -17.03 10.98 -19.26
C GLN A 28 -16.39 9.59 -19.19
N ARG A 29 -15.51 9.28 -20.15
CA ARG A 29 -14.94 7.92 -20.29
C ARG A 29 -14.10 7.46 -19.09
N LEU A 30 -13.56 8.39 -18.31
CA LEU A 30 -12.64 8.18 -17.19
C LEU A 30 -13.02 9.16 -16.08
N GLY A 31 -13.12 8.70 -14.83
CA GLY A 31 -13.40 9.56 -13.67
C GLY A 31 -14.88 9.79 -13.36
N ASP A 32 -15.79 9.14 -14.08
CA ASP A 32 -17.24 9.12 -13.81
C ASP A 32 -17.70 7.68 -13.48
N GLU A 33 -17.01 6.98 -12.57
CA GLU A 33 -17.33 5.62 -12.15
C GLU A 33 -18.62 5.55 -11.31
N TRP A 34 -19.76 5.79 -11.95
CA TRP A 34 -21.03 6.15 -11.32
C TRP A 34 -21.62 5.11 -10.36
N VAL A 35 -21.34 3.81 -10.54
CA VAL A 35 -21.73 2.77 -9.56
C VAL A 35 -20.66 2.65 -8.49
N TYR A 36 -19.40 2.53 -8.90
CA TYR A 36 -18.27 2.31 -8.01
C TYR A 36 -18.20 3.41 -6.93
N ASP A 37 -18.22 4.68 -7.35
CA ASP A 37 -18.16 5.83 -6.45
C ASP A 37 -19.37 5.91 -5.53
N LEU A 38 -20.57 5.60 -6.06
CA LEU A 38 -21.79 5.59 -5.26
C LEU A 38 -21.70 4.56 -4.12
N VAL A 39 -21.20 3.36 -4.41
CA VAL A 39 -21.04 2.27 -3.44
C VAL A 39 -19.90 2.56 -2.46
N GLU A 40 -18.75 3.04 -2.95
CA GLU A 40 -17.56 3.27 -2.15
C GLU A 40 -17.73 4.35 -1.09
N MET A 41 -18.59 5.34 -1.33
CA MET A 41 -18.86 6.44 -0.39
C MET A 41 -19.81 6.07 0.74
N GLN A 42 -20.38 4.86 0.75
CA GLN A 42 -21.28 4.44 1.81
C GLN A 42 -20.50 3.87 3.00
N GLU A 43 -20.92 4.24 4.21
CA GLU A 43 -20.40 3.68 5.46
C GLU A 43 -20.97 2.28 5.77
N PHE A 44 -21.79 1.73 4.87
CA PHE A 44 -22.46 0.44 5.01
C PHE A 44 -22.38 -0.33 3.69
N PRO A 45 -22.46 -1.68 3.72
CA PRO A 45 -22.39 -2.47 2.51
C PRO A 45 -23.60 -2.21 1.60
N VAL A 46 -23.31 -2.07 0.31
CA VAL A 46 -24.30 -2.01 -0.77
C VAL A 46 -23.92 -3.07 -1.79
N ASP A 47 -24.80 -4.03 -2.01
CA ASP A 47 -24.60 -5.05 -3.02
C ASP A 47 -25.17 -4.57 -4.36
N VAL A 48 -24.44 -4.79 -5.45
CA VAL A 48 -24.87 -4.39 -6.79
C VAL A 48 -24.94 -5.59 -7.71
N CYS A 49 -26.05 -5.73 -8.42
CA CYS A 49 -26.21 -6.68 -9.50
C CYS A 49 -26.54 -5.92 -10.79
N ILE A 50 -25.74 -6.11 -11.84
CA ILE A 50 -25.99 -5.53 -13.16
C ILE A 50 -26.24 -6.66 -14.15
N SER A 51 -27.51 -6.82 -14.52
CA SER A 51 -27.89 -7.68 -15.64
C SER A 51 -27.82 -6.88 -16.93
N PHE A 52 -27.15 -7.38 -17.97
CA PHE A 52 -27.07 -6.68 -19.25
C PHE A 52 -27.13 -7.62 -20.45
N ARG A 53 -27.61 -7.10 -21.58
CA ARG A 53 -27.61 -7.75 -22.88
C ARG A 53 -27.11 -6.80 -23.95
N VAL A 54 -26.12 -7.24 -24.72
CA VAL A 54 -25.62 -6.51 -25.88
C VAL A 54 -26.49 -6.85 -27.10
N ARG A 55 -27.01 -5.84 -27.79
CA ARG A 55 -27.81 -5.96 -29.01
C ARG A 55 -27.02 -5.51 -30.21
N SER A 56 -27.15 -6.25 -31.31
CA SER A 56 -26.59 -5.81 -32.59
C SER A 56 -27.29 -4.53 -33.09
N PRO A 57 -26.64 -3.73 -33.95
CA PRO A 57 -27.24 -2.51 -34.49
C PRO A 57 -28.60 -2.74 -35.18
N SER A 58 -28.78 -3.89 -35.86
CA SER A 58 -30.04 -4.25 -36.51
C SER A 58 -31.17 -4.49 -35.51
N GLU A 59 -30.91 -5.19 -34.41
CA GLU A 59 -31.92 -5.48 -33.37
C GLU A 59 -32.24 -4.25 -32.53
N ALA A 60 -31.22 -3.43 -32.25
CA ALA A 60 -31.36 -2.21 -31.46
C ALA A 60 -32.25 -1.15 -32.16
N ARG A 61 -32.23 -1.11 -33.49
CA ARG A 61 -32.97 -0.14 -34.29
C ARG A 61 -34.47 -0.18 -34.02
N ASP A 62 -35.07 -1.38 -34.06
CA ASP A 62 -36.51 -1.56 -33.85
C ASP A 62 -36.92 -1.23 -32.42
N LEU A 63 -36.05 -1.54 -31.45
CA LEU A 63 -36.27 -1.22 -30.03
C LEU A 63 -36.29 0.29 -29.79
N VAL A 64 -35.29 1.03 -30.30
CA VAL A 64 -35.20 2.48 -30.10
C VAL A 64 -36.34 3.20 -30.82
N ILE A 65 -36.70 2.77 -32.03
CA ILE A 65 -37.86 3.31 -32.75
C ILE A 65 -39.15 3.07 -31.96
N ARG A 66 -39.33 1.87 -31.38
CA ARG A 66 -40.50 1.55 -30.57
C ARG A 66 -40.55 2.41 -29.31
N LYS A 67 -39.45 2.53 -28.56
CA LYS A 67 -39.37 3.38 -27.36
C LYS A 67 -39.68 4.84 -27.70
N ARG A 68 -39.10 5.38 -28.78
CA ARG A 68 -39.38 6.74 -29.25
C ARG A 68 -40.86 6.97 -29.56
N LYS A 69 -41.52 6.01 -30.23
CA LYS A 69 -42.96 6.09 -30.52
C LYS A 69 -43.81 6.14 -29.25
N VAL A 70 -43.46 5.35 -28.23
CA VAL A 70 -44.16 5.37 -26.94
C VAL A 70 -43.98 6.72 -26.24
N THR A 71 -42.74 7.23 -26.16
CA THR A 71 -42.45 8.54 -25.56
C THR A 71 -43.15 9.69 -26.30
N MET A 72 -43.19 9.63 -27.64
CA MET A 72 -43.90 10.62 -28.45
C MET A 72 -45.42 10.60 -28.19
N GLY A 73 -46.01 9.39 -28.09
CA GLY A 73 -47.42 9.23 -27.74
C GLY A 73 -47.76 9.74 -26.33
N GLN A 74 -46.86 9.53 -25.36
CA GLN A 74 -46.99 10.14 -24.03
C GLN A 74 -46.94 11.67 -24.11
N GLY A 75 -46.01 12.23 -24.91
CA GLY A 75 -45.94 13.67 -25.15
C GLY A 75 -47.22 14.24 -25.77
N GLU A 76 -47.83 13.53 -26.71
CA GLU A 76 -49.13 13.90 -27.30
C GLU A 76 -50.25 13.89 -26.26
N GLU A 77 -50.28 12.89 -25.37
CA GLU A 77 -51.25 12.80 -24.27
C GLU A 77 -51.11 13.96 -23.28
N TYR A 78 -49.87 14.30 -22.89
CA TYR A 78 -49.60 15.46 -22.02
C TYR A 78 -49.92 16.79 -22.73
N ALA A 79 -49.66 16.90 -24.04
CA ALA A 79 -50.01 18.09 -24.81
C ALA A 79 -51.52 18.36 -24.83
N LEU A 80 -52.35 17.31 -24.79
CA LEU A 80 -53.81 17.43 -24.66
C LEU A 80 -54.24 17.97 -23.28
N SER A 81 -53.41 17.76 -22.24
CA SER A 81 -53.64 18.26 -20.88
C SER A 81 -53.06 19.66 -20.61
N GLY A 82 -52.35 20.24 -21.58
CA GLY A 82 -51.94 21.64 -21.59
C GLY A 82 -50.45 21.91 -21.29
N GLU A 83 -49.71 20.94 -20.78
CA GLU A 83 -48.27 21.09 -20.52
C GLU A 83 -47.54 19.76 -20.73
N VAL A 84 -46.49 19.79 -21.56
CA VAL A 84 -45.63 18.62 -21.81
C VAL A 84 -44.43 18.71 -20.88
N PRO A 85 -44.22 17.71 -20.00
CA PRO A 85 -43.04 17.67 -19.13
C PRO A 85 -41.72 17.75 -19.92
N TYR A 86 -40.75 18.50 -19.41
CA TYR A 86 -39.45 18.70 -20.06
C TYR A 86 -38.71 17.37 -20.27
N GLU A 87 -38.90 16.42 -19.36
CA GLU A 87 -38.32 15.07 -19.42
C GLU A 87 -38.71 14.29 -20.69
N ILE A 88 -39.87 14.61 -21.30
CA ILE A 88 -40.29 13.99 -22.56
C ILE A 88 -39.43 14.49 -23.72
N TYR A 89 -39.07 15.78 -23.72
CA TYR A 89 -38.18 16.34 -24.74
C TYR A 89 -36.76 15.75 -24.63
N ASP A 90 -36.21 15.70 -23.41
CA ASP A 90 -34.88 15.10 -23.17
C ASP A 90 -34.83 13.63 -23.62
N ALA A 91 -35.88 12.85 -23.29
CA ALA A 91 -35.98 11.45 -23.69
C ALA A 91 -36.03 11.28 -25.22
N LEU A 92 -36.70 12.18 -25.94
CA LEU A 92 -36.76 12.16 -27.41
C LEU A 92 -35.40 12.50 -28.04
N ASP A 93 -34.67 13.47 -27.49
CA ASP A 93 -33.33 13.82 -27.98
C ASP A 93 -32.28 12.75 -27.65
N ALA A 94 -32.35 12.14 -26.46
CA ALA A 94 -31.54 10.96 -26.13
C ALA A 94 -31.81 9.79 -27.10
N ALA A 95 -33.08 9.53 -27.45
CA ALA A 95 -33.43 8.51 -28.43
C ALA A 95 -32.86 8.83 -29.83
N ARG A 96 -32.88 10.09 -30.26
CA ARG A 96 -32.27 10.52 -31.53
C ARG A 96 -30.75 10.33 -31.53
N GLY A 97 -30.07 10.67 -30.43
CA GLY A 97 -28.63 10.45 -30.26
C GLY A 97 -28.27 8.97 -30.38
N LEU A 98 -29.07 8.09 -29.76
CA LEU A 98 -28.88 6.64 -29.84
C LEU A 98 -29.16 6.10 -31.26
N GLU A 99 -30.20 6.59 -31.95
CA GLU A 99 -30.47 6.23 -33.35
C GLU A 99 -29.28 6.57 -34.26
N GLN A 100 -28.64 7.72 -34.04
CA GLN A 100 -27.47 8.12 -34.82
C GLN A 100 -26.30 7.17 -34.60
N LYS A 101 -25.99 6.83 -33.34
CA LYS A 101 -24.95 5.85 -33.00
C LYS A 101 -25.22 4.46 -33.60
N ILE A 102 -26.48 4.02 -33.61
CA ILE A 102 -26.88 2.76 -34.25
C ILE A 102 -26.66 2.82 -35.77
N LYS A 103 -26.98 3.95 -36.42
CA LYS A 103 -26.70 4.14 -37.86
C LYS A 103 -25.20 4.07 -38.17
N ASP A 104 -24.37 4.54 -37.24
CA ASP A 104 -22.91 4.47 -37.34
C ASP A 104 -22.35 3.07 -37.00
N GLY A 105 -23.23 2.08 -36.77
CA GLY A 105 -22.87 0.68 -36.55
C GLY A 105 -22.54 0.32 -35.09
N GLN A 106 -22.82 1.20 -34.13
CA GLN A 106 -22.56 0.92 -32.72
C GLN A 106 -23.66 0.01 -32.12
N PRO A 107 -23.28 -1.01 -31.33
CA PRO A 107 -24.25 -1.83 -30.61
C PRO A 107 -24.89 -1.04 -29.46
N VAL A 108 -26.03 -1.52 -28.97
CA VAL A 108 -26.73 -0.96 -27.81
C VAL A 108 -26.70 -1.97 -26.68
N VAL A 109 -26.53 -1.49 -25.45
CA VAL A 109 -26.65 -2.33 -24.26
C VAL A 109 -27.98 -2.04 -23.59
N GLU A 110 -28.75 -3.10 -23.36
CA GLU A 110 -29.86 -3.08 -22.41
C GLU A 110 -29.31 -3.52 -21.06
N PHE A 111 -29.38 -2.67 -20.03
CA PHE A 111 -28.90 -3.04 -18.70
C PHE A 111 -29.91 -2.68 -17.60
N LEU A 112 -29.87 -3.46 -16.53
CA LEU A 112 -30.69 -3.33 -15.32
C LEU A 112 -29.74 -3.38 -14.11
N PRO A 113 -29.36 -2.21 -13.57
CA PRO A 113 -28.59 -2.13 -12.34
C PRO A 113 -29.55 -2.18 -11.14
N LEU A 114 -29.29 -3.12 -10.25
CA LEU A 114 -30.01 -3.34 -9.01
C LEU A 114 -29.08 -3.08 -7.83
N PHE A 115 -29.59 -2.39 -6.82
CA PHE A 115 -28.88 -2.06 -5.59
C PHE A 115 -29.62 -2.69 -4.42
N ALA A 116 -28.94 -3.53 -3.65
CA ALA A 116 -29.49 -4.17 -2.47
C ALA A 116 -28.83 -3.64 -1.19
N LEU A 117 -29.67 -3.48 -0.17
CA LEU A 117 -29.28 -3.10 1.18
C LEU A 117 -29.82 -4.13 2.16
N GLY A 118 -29.03 -4.45 3.18
CA GLY A 118 -29.44 -5.29 4.31
C GLY A 118 -29.26 -4.58 5.65
N ALA A 119 -30.08 -4.92 6.63
CA ALA A 119 -29.88 -4.57 8.04
C ALA A 119 -30.66 -5.52 8.97
N ASP A 120 -30.21 -5.64 10.22
CA ASP A 120 -30.86 -6.51 11.23
C ASP A 120 -32.09 -5.84 11.86
N LYS A 121 -32.25 -4.53 11.65
CA LYS A 121 -33.37 -3.73 12.15
C LYS A 121 -33.98 -2.93 11.01
N GLU A 122 -35.32 -2.92 10.92
CA GLU A 122 -36.04 -2.17 9.89
C GLU A 122 -35.69 -0.67 9.89
N GLY A 123 -35.58 -0.06 11.07
CA GLY A 123 -35.20 1.35 11.20
C GLY A 123 -33.81 1.67 10.62
N GLU A 124 -32.87 0.73 10.72
CA GLU A 124 -31.53 0.89 10.14
C GLU A 124 -31.56 0.71 8.62
N LEU A 125 -32.35 -0.24 8.11
CA LEU A 125 -32.55 -0.40 6.66
C LEU A 125 -33.12 0.88 6.05
N LEU A 126 -34.13 1.48 6.69
CA LEU A 126 -34.73 2.74 6.26
C LEU A 126 -33.72 3.89 6.24
N ARG A 127 -32.83 3.94 7.23
CA ARG A 127 -31.77 4.95 7.29
C ARG A 127 -30.79 4.78 6.13
N ARG A 128 -30.29 3.56 5.91
CA ARG A 128 -29.36 3.23 4.80
C ARG A 128 -29.98 3.51 3.44
N GLU A 129 -31.23 3.13 3.26
CA GLU A 129 -32.01 3.39 2.05
C GLU A 129 -32.09 4.89 1.75
N ARG A 130 -32.47 5.71 2.74
CA ARG A 130 -32.54 7.16 2.56
C ARG A 130 -31.19 7.76 2.14
N ILE A 131 -30.10 7.35 2.80
CA ILE A 131 -28.74 7.85 2.49
C ILE A 131 -28.36 7.47 1.06
N LEU A 132 -28.61 6.23 0.64
CA LEU A 132 -28.28 5.77 -0.71
C LEU A 132 -29.12 6.51 -1.77
N LEU A 133 -30.42 6.71 -1.55
CA LEU A 133 -31.29 7.46 -2.46
C LEU A 133 -30.82 8.90 -2.64
N GLU A 134 -30.44 9.58 -1.56
CA GLU A 134 -29.94 10.95 -1.59
C GLU A 134 -28.60 11.04 -2.34
N ALA A 135 -27.65 10.15 -2.02
CA ALA A 135 -26.35 10.06 -2.68
C ALA A 135 -26.47 9.74 -4.18
N ALA A 136 -27.42 8.88 -4.56
CA ALA A 136 -27.71 8.56 -5.96
C ALA A 136 -28.31 9.77 -6.68
N SER A 137 -29.28 10.45 -6.07
CA SER A 137 -29.94 11.62 -6.68
C SER A 137 -28.97 12.76 -6.98
N THR A 138 -27.99 12.98 -6.10
CA THR A 138 -26.94 14.02 -6.26
C THR A 138 -26.05 13.74 -7.47
N ARG A 139 -25.97 12.48 -7.90
CA ARG A 139 -25.20 12.01 -9.07
C ARG A 139 -26.04 11.82 -10.34
N GLY A 140 -27.30 12.27 -10.33
CA GLY A 140 -28.20 12.08 -11.47
C GLY A 140 -28.72 10.65 -11.63
N LEU A 141 -28.58 9.80 -10.60
CA LEU A 141 -29.16 8.46 -10.56
C LEU A 141 -30.53 8.49 -9.88
N ARG A 142 -31.53 7.91 -10.54
CA ARG A 142 -32.86 7.73 -9.94
C ARG A 142 -33.07 6.28 -9.55
N LEU A 143 -32.77 5.97 -8.29
CA LEU A 143 -33.11 4.69 -7.70
C LEU A 143 -34.59 4.70 -7.29
N VAL A 144 -35.31 3.63 -7.62
CA VAL A 144 -36.73 3.51 -7.32
C VAL A 144 -37.07 2.13 -6.80
N HIS A 145 -38.23 2.08 -6.15
CA HIS A 145 -38.99 0.86 -5.91
C HIS A 145 -40.11 0.78 -6.95
N PRO A 146 -39.95 0.00 -8.02
CA PRO A 146 -41.02 -0.35 -8.94
C PRO A 146 -42.29 -0.78 -8.21
N PRO A 147 -43.42 -0.09 -8.40
CA PRO A 147 -44.69 -0.54 -7.85
C PRO A 147 -45.08 -1.87 -8.52
N GLY A 148 -45.30 -2.91 -7.72
CA GLY A 148 -45.77 -4.22 -8.18
C GLY A 148 -44.70 -5.25 -8.57
N ASP A 149 -43.47 -4.85 -8.86
CA ASP A 149 -42.40 -5.77 -9.35
C ASP A 149 -41.41 -6.18 -8.25
N ALA A 150 -41.82 -6.07 -7.00
CA ALA A 150 -40.86 -6.03 -5.91
C ALA A 150 -40.24 -7.40 -5.57
N TYR A 151 -41.03 -8.46 -5.64
CA TYR A 151 -40.54 -9.83 -5.59
C TYR A 151 -39.67 -10.16 -6.81
N ALA A 152 -40.06 -9.67 -7.99
CA ALA A 152 -39.32 -9.90 -9.23
C ALA A 152 -37.93 -9.24 -9.18
N LEU A 153 -37.79 -8.04 -8.58
CA LEU A 153 -36.49 -7.43 -8.30
C LEU A 153 -35.64 -8.23 -7.34
N PHE A 154 -36.25 -8.72 -6.27
CA PHE A 154 -35.55 -9.56 -5.30
C PHE A 154 -35.03 -10.84 -5.97
N ASP A 155 -35.85 -11.53 -6.75
CA ASP A 155 -35.45 -12.72 -7.50
C ASP A 155 -34.35 -12.44 -8.53
N ALA A 156 -34.50 -11.36 -9.30
CA ALA A 156 -33.52 -10.95 -10.32
C ALA A 156 -32.18 -10.46 -9.74
N PHE A 157 -32.12 -10.14 -8.45
CA PHE A 157 -30.88 -9.76 -7.78
C PHE A 157 -29.91 -10.94 -7.65
N PHE A 158 -30.44 -12.16 -7.48
CA PHE A 158 -29.63 -13.34 -7.25
C PHE A 158 -29.18 -14.01 -8.57
N PRO A 159 -27.95 -14.54 -8.62
CA PRO A 159 -27.52 -15.36 -9.74
C PRO A 159 -28.45 -16.56 -9.94
N GLY A 160 -29.07 -16.67 -11.13
CA GLY A 160 -30.03 -17.74 -11.44
C GLY A 160 -31.50 -17.39 -11.19
N GLY A 161 -31.81 -16.15 -10.81
CA GLY A 161 -33.19 -15.64 -10.76
C GLY A 161 -33.95 -15.87 -12.06
N THR A 162 -35.25 -16.13 -11.95
CA THR A 162 -36.14 -16.49 -13.08
C THR A 162 -37.00 -15.31 -13.55
N ALA A 163 -37.02 -14.23 -12.78
CA ALA A 163 -37.79 -13.04 -13.09
C ALA A 163 -37.30 -12.34 -14.37
N HIS A 164 -38.10 -12.42 -15.43
CA HIS A 164 -37.89 -11.68 -16.67
C HIS A 164 -38.28 -10.19 -16.53
N LEU A 165 -37.47 -9.42 -15.79
CA LEU A 165 -37.61 -7.97 -15.67
C LEU A 165 -37.20 -7.21 -16.95
N GLU A 166 -36.68 -7.95 -17.93
CA GLU A 166 -35.99 -7.43 -19.10
C GLU A 166 -36.81 -6.45 -19.95
N SER A 167 -38.14 -6.47 -19.89
CA SER A 167 -38.95 -5.60 -20.77
C SER A 167 -39.40 -4.27 -20.16
N ARG A 168 -39.34 -4.08 -18.83
CA ARG A 168 -39.99 -2.94 -18.14
C ARG A 168 -39.04 -1.93 -17.52
N TRP A 169 -37.84 -2.36 -17.10
CA TRP A 169 -36.90 -1.53 -16.35
C TRP A 169 -35.51 -1.44 -16.99
N GLN A 170 -35.33 -2.01 -18.19
CA GLN A 170 -34.06 -1.95 -18.92
C GLN A 170 -33.85 -0.58 -19.57
N ASN A 171 -32.73 0.04 -19.20
CA ASN A 171 -32.23 1.23 -19.86
C ASN A 171 -31.44 0.80 -21.10
N ALA A 172 -31.78 1.37 -22.25
CA ALA A 172 -31.02 1.17 -23.47
C ALA A 172 -30.00 2.31 -23.58
N CYS A 173 -28.71 1.97 -23.59
CA CYS A 173 -27.64 2.97 -23.58
C CYS A 173 -26.48 2.55 -24.49
N ASP A 174 -25.56 3.50 -24.67
CA ASP A 174 -24.25 3.24 -25.23
C ASP A 174 -23.48 2.22 -24.35
N PRO A 175 -22.78 1.22 -24.92
CA PRO A 175 -21.93 0.30 -24.16
C PRO A 175 -20.93 0.96 -23.21
N LEU A 176 -20.47 2.18 -23.54
CA LEU A 176 -19.59 2.98 -22.70
C LEU A 176 -20.19 3.24 -21.32
N PHE A 177 -21.51 3.37 -21.23
CA PHE A 177 -22.21 3.62 -19.98
C PHE A 177 -22.06 2.45 -18.99
N LEU A 178 -22.10 1.22 -19.50
CA LEU A 178 -21.84 0.02 -18.71
C LEU A 178 -20.35 -0.05 -18.32
N ALA A 179 -19.44 0.26 -19.24
CA ALA A 179 -18.01 0.25 -18.96
C ALA A 179 -17.63 1.25 -17.85
N ALA A 180 -18.22 2.44 -17.89
CA ALA A 180 -18.03 3.49 -16.89
C ALA A 180 -18.74 3.21 -15.56
N SER A 181 -19.43 2.08 -15.39
CA SER A 181 -20.00 1.73 -14.08
C SER A 181 -18.92 1.48 -13.02
N GLY A 182 -17.74 1.01 -13.43
CA GLY A 182 -16.64 0.72 -12.51
C GLY A 182 -16.90 -0.46 -11.57
N VAL A 183 -17.92 -1.30 -11.82
CA VAL A 183 -18.31 -2.42 -10.92
C VAL A 183 -17.21 -3.46 -10.72
N LEU A 184 -16.28 -3.58 -11.66
CA LEU A 184 -15.10 -4.44 -11.55
C LEU A 184 -13.83 -3.69 -11.13
N GLY A 185 -13.94 -2.37 -10.94
CA GLY A 185 -12.86 -1.50 -10.49
C GLY A 185 -12.60 -1.66 -8.99
N THR A 186 -11.38 -1.33 -8.57
CA THR A 186 -11.02 -1.19 -7.17
C THR A 186 -10.13 0.03 -7.00
N ALA A 187 -10.49 0.88 -6.03
CA ALA A 187 -9.70 1.98 -5.49
C ALA A 187 -9.15 1.63 -4.11
N ARG A 188 -9.14 0.33 -3.74
CA ARG A 188 -8.40 -0.14 -2.57
C ARG A 188 -6.93 0.15 -2.79
N VAL A 189 -6.38 0.92 -1.87
CA VAL A 189 -4.95 1.25 -1.80
C VAL A 189 -4.39 0.53 -0.58
N GLY A 190 -3.23 -0.11 -0.75
CA GLY A 190 -2.57 -0.89 0.30
C GLY A 190 -2.87 -2.39 0.23
N ASP A 191 -2.43 -3.09 1.27
CA ASP A 191 -2.57 -4.53 1.42
C ASP A 191 -3.96 -4.94 1.96
N PRO A 192 -4.41 -6.19 1.72
CA PRO A 192 -5.67 -6.70 2.24
C PRO A 192 -5.77 -6.70 3.77
N ALA A 193 -4.62 -6.83 4.45
CA ALA A 193 -4.44 -6.78 5.88
C ALA A 193 -3.06 -6.18 6.16
N GLY A 194 -2.81 -5.77 7.41
CA GLY A 194 -1.56 -5.13 7.75
C GLY A 194 -1.71 -4.14 8.90
N GLN A 195 -0.70 -3.30 9.04
CA GLN A 195 -0.72 -2.18 9.96
C GLN A 195 -1.41 -1.00 9.28
N TRP A 196 -2.18 -0.24 10.05
CA TRP A 196 -2.75 1.01 9.52
C TRP A 196 -1.59 1.92 9.14
N PHE A 197 -1.57 2.41 7.90
CA PHE A 197 -0.49 3.25 7.40
C PHE A 197 -0.95 4.67 7.09
N ALA A 198 -2.11 4.79 6.45
CA ALA A 198 -2.67 6.06 6.02
C ALA A 198 -4.18 5.98 5.87
N MET A 199 -4.79 7.11 5.52
CA MET A 199 -6.18 7.18 5.09
C MET A 199 -6.19 7.67 3.64
N ASN A 200 -6.95 7.01 2.77
CA ASN A 200 -7.17 7.49 1.42
C ASN A 200 -7.95 8.81 1.51
N ALA A 201 -7.38 9.89 0.98
CA ALA A 201 -7.96 11.23 1.07
C ALA A 201 -9.30 11.37 0.31
N LEU A 202 -9.53 10.54 -0.71
CA LEU A 202 -10.75 10.58 -1.53
C LEU A 202 -11.87 9.76 -0.90
N SER A 203 -11.58 8.51 -0.51
CA SER A 203 -12.60 7.59 -0.01
C SER A 203 -12.73 7.58 1.52
N GLY A 204 -11.80 8.20 2.26
CA GLY A 204 -11.76 8.13 3.73
C GLY A 204 -11.41 6.73 4.27
N LYS A 205 -11.12 5.76 3.40
CA LYS A 205 -10.86 4.38 3.80
C LYS A 205 -9.43 4.20 4.32
N PRO A 206 -9.21 3.33 5.32
CA PRO A 206 -7.88 3.03 5.82
C PRO A 206 -7.05 2.32 4.74
N VAL A 207 -5.77 2.69 4.68
CA VAL A 207 -4.74 2.03 3.87
C VAL A 207 -3.91 1.20 4.83
N TRP A 208 -3.91 -0.12 4.61
CA TRP A 208 -3.13 -1.07 5.38
C TRP A 208 -1.84 -1.41 4.64
N VAL A 209 -0.77 -1.68 5.38
CA VAL A 209 0.49 -2.16 4.82
C VAL A 209 0.99 -3.31 5.67
N ASP A 210 1.24 -4.46 5.04
CA ASP A 210 1.99 -5.55 5.63
C ASP A 210 3.40 -5.56 5.01
N TRP A 211 4.34 -5.02 5.78
CA TRP A 211 5.74 -4.89 5.38
C TRP A 211 6.43 -6.22 5.08
N PHE A 212 5.86 -7.35 5.52
CA PHE A 212 6.42 -8.69 5.35
C PHE A 212 5.78 -9.47 4.20
N ARG A 213 4.56 -9.08 3.79
CA ARG A 213 3.75 -9.79 2.81
C ARG A 213 4.47 -10.05 1.49
N ALA A 214 5.17 -9.04 0.97
CA ALA A 214 5.93 -9.18 -0.28
C ALA A 214 6.94 -10.33 -0.21
N MET A 215 7.63 -10.49 0.92
CA MET A 215 8.64 -11.53 1.11
C MET A 215 8.01 -12.88 1.43
N MET A 216 6.98 -12.91 2.27
CA MET A 216 6.40 -14.15 2.81
C MET A 216 5.36 -14.80 1.91
N GLU A 217 4.49 -14.01 1.28
CA GLU A 217 3.38 -14.51 0.46
C GLU A 217 3.68 -14.43 -1.03
N GLU A 218 4.32 -13.34 -1.47
CA GLU A 218 4.49 -13.07 -2.90
C GLU A 218 5.86 -13.48 -3.45
N ASN A 219 6.78 -13.90 -2.57
CA ASN A 219 8.17 -14.25 -2.89
C ASN A 219 8.87 -13.14 -3.73
N ARG A 220 8.68 -11.90 -3.30
CA ARG A 220 9.23 -10.66 -3.89
C ARG A 220 10.08 -9.90 -2.87
N THR A 221 10.81 -8.91 -3.35
CA THR A 221 11.58 -8.01 -2.48
C THR A 221 10.66 -7.17 -1.59
N GLY A 222 10.98 -7.07 -0.30
CA GLY A 222 10.32 -6.16 0.65
C GLY A 222 10.88 -4.73 0.63
N ALA A 223 11.68 -4.38 -0.39
CA ALA A 223 12.26 -3.05 -0.49
C ALA A 223 11.20 -1.98 -0.78
N ALA A 224 11.10 -0.98 0.09
CA ALA A 224 10.22 0.18 -0.05
C ALA A 224 11.04 1.47 -0.25
N ALA A 225 10.53 2.37 -1.11
CA ALA A 225 11.15 3.67 -1.37
C ALA A 225 10.16 4.80 -1.09
N PHE A 226 10.55 5.75 -0.23
CA PHE A 226 9.77 6.94 0.10
C PHE A 226 10.29 8.14 -0.67
N LEU A 227 9.56 8.56 -1.70
CA LEU A 227 9.95 9.62 -2.63
C LEU A 227 9.03 10.86 -2.50
N GLY A 228 9.56 12.05 -2.77
CA GLY A 228 8.81 13.30 -2.63
C GLY A 228 9.70 14.52 -2.38
N THR A 229 9.11 15.72 -2.42
CA THR A 229 9.79 17.01 -2.22
C THR A 229 10.06 17.31 -0.73
N LEU A 230 10.89 18.32 -0.44
CA LEU A 230 11.10 18.76 0.94
C LEU A 230 9.76 19.18 1.56
N GLY A 231 9.48 18.73 2.79
CA GLY A 231 8.22 18.99 3.47
C GLY A 231 7.06 18.06 3.09
N SER A 232 7.23 17.13 2.14
CA SER A 232 6.16 16.20 1.71
C SER A 232 5.82 15.09 2.71
N GLY A 233 6.40 15.10 3.91
CA GLY A 233 6.13 14.09 4.94
C GLY A 233 6.90 12.76 4.83
N LYS A 234 7.88 12.62 3.91
CA LYS A 234 8.68 11.38 3.75
C LYS A 234 9.25 10.85 5.06
N THR A 235 9.92 11.70 5.82
CA THR A 235 10.59 11.28 7.05
C THR A 235 9.59 10.83 8.12
N ASN A 236 8.43 11.50 8.18
CA ASN A 236 7.35 11.09 9.07
C ASN A 236 6.80 9.71 8.67
N ALA A 237 6.61 9.47 7.38
CA ALA A 237 6.17 8.19 6.85
C ALA A 237 7.16 7.05 7.17
N ILE A 238 8.47 7.29 7.04
CA ILE A 238 9.50 6.31 7.41
C ILE A 238 9.48 6.04 8.92
N LYS A 239 9.44 7.09 9.76
CA LYS A 239 9.37 6.93 11.22
C LYS A 239 8.16 6.09 11.63
N TYR A 240 7.01 6.35 11.02
CA TYR A 240 5.78 5.61 11.28
C TYR A 240 5.88 4.16 10.81
N ALA A 241 6.47 3.90 9.64
CA ALA A 241 6.75 2.55 9.18
C ALA A 241 7.67 1.79 10.15
N VAL A 242 8.76 2.41 10.60
CA VAL A 242 9.68 1.78 11.56
C VAL A 242 9.00 1.51 12.90
N ASP A 243 8.28 2.48 13.44
CA ASP A 243 7.52 2.34 14.70
C ASP A 243 6.53 1.17 14.65
N THR A 244 5.74 1.12 13.57
CA THR A 244 4.78 0.04 13.37
C THR A 244 5.50 -1.30 13.21
N MET A 245 6.56 -1.41 12.39
CA MET A 245 7.34 -2.64 12.27
C MET A 245 7.91 -3.11 13.61
N LEU A 246 8.45 -2.23 14.45
CA LEU A 246 8.95 -2.55 15.79
C LEU A 246 7.84 -3.10 16.69
N SER A 247 6.63 -2.55 16.62
CA SER A 247 5.48 -3.07 17.37
C SER A 247 5.08 -4.50 17.03
N TRP A 248 5.48 -4.99 15.85
CA TRP A 248 5.32 -6.38 15.43
C TRP A 248 6.56 -7.25 15.74
N GLY A 249 7.53 -6.72 16.48
CA GLY A 249 8.75 -7.44 16.88
C GLY A 249 9.82 -7.46 15.80
N ALA A 250 9.76 -6.56 14.81
CA ALA A 250 10.84 -6.41 13.85
C ALA A 250 12.12 -5.95 14.54
N MET A 251 13.27 -6.27 13.93
CA MET A 251 14.56 -5.69 14.29
C MET A 251 15.02 -4.79 13.14
N GLY A 252 15.59 -3.64 13.47
CA GLY A 252 15.92 -2.62 12.47
C GLY A 252 17.18 -1.83 12.81
N ILE A 253 17.85 -1.38 11.75
CA ILE A 253 18.94 -0.41 11.81
C ILE A 253 18.52 0.82 11.01
N VAL A 254 18.60 1.99 11.62
CA VAL A 254 18.31 3.29 10.99
C VAL A 254 19.60 4.08 10.90
N VAL A 255 19.95 4.52 9.69
CA VAL A 255 21.09 5.42 9.47
C VAL A 255 20.55 6.84 9.31
N ASP A 256 20.92 7.71 10.26
CA ASP A 256 20.49 9.11 10.33
C ASP A 256 21.66 10.06 10.02
N PRO A 257 21.86 10.44 8.75
CA PRO A 257 22.94 11.36 8.37
C PRO A 257 22.64 12.82 8.76
N LYS A 258 21.38 13.17 9.06
CA LYS A 258 20.99 14.56 9.37
C LYS A 258 21.01 14.87 10.85
N GLN A 259 21.22 13.84 11.67
CA GLN A 259 21.32 13.91 13.12
C GLN A 259 19.99 14.30 13.77
N MET A 260 19.67 13.67 14.91
CA MET A 260 18.47 13.94 15.72
C MET A 260 17.12 13.68 15.03
N GLU A 261 17.10 13.40 13.73
CA GLU A 261 15.87 13.22 12.97
C GLU A 261 15.09 12.03 13.54
N TYR A 262 15.77 10.93 13.85
CA TYR A 262 15.16 9.71 14.40
C TYR A 262 15.25 9.59 15.93
N ARG A 263 15.65 10.66 16.63
CA ARG A 263 15.69 10.69 18.10
C ARG A 263 14.34 10.34 18.72
N CYS A 264 13.25 10.78 18.10
CA CYS A 264 11.91 10.49 18.59
C CYS A 264 11.59 8.98 18.65
N LEU A 265 12.17 8.15 17.76
CA LEU A 265 11.98 6.70 17.82
C LEU A 265 12.68 6.10 19.04
N VAL A 266 13.87 6.61 19.37
CA VAL A 266 14.61 6.17 20.56
C VAL A 266 13.87 6.55 21.84
N GLU A 267 13.31 7.75 21.87
CA GLU A 267 12.49 8.21 23.00
C GLU A 267 11.17 7.44 23.13
N LEU A 268 10.60 6.97 22.01
CA LEU A 268 9.38 6.17 21.98
C LEU A 268 9.61 4.70 22.39
N TRP A 269 10.78 4.14 22.05
CA TRP A 269 11.17 2.76 22.34
C TRP A 269 12.42 2.68 23.25
N PRO A 270 12.41 3.26 24.46
CA PRO A 270 13.63 3.48 25.25
C PRO A 270 14.29 2.20 25.79
N LYS A 271 13.58 1.06 25.82
CA LYS A 271 14.15 -0.23 26.27
C LYS A 271 14.61 -1.09 25.11
N GLU A 272 13.97 -0.92 23.96
CA GLU A 272 14.16 -1.71 22.75
C GLU A 272 15.06 -1.00 21.75
N SER A 273 15.47 0.24 22.02
CA SER A 273 16.32 1.02 21.11
C SER A 273 17.67 1.38 21.71
N VAL A 274 18.68 1.41 20.84
CA VAL A 274 20.03 1.88 21.14
C VAL A 274 20.38 2.99 20.16
N TRP A 275 20.95 4.07 20.67
CA TRP A 275 21.38 5.20 19.85
C TRP A 275 22.91 5.29 19.82
N TRP A 276 23.48 4.95 18.68
CA TRP A 276 24.90 5.10 18.39
C TRP A 276 25.15 6.45 17.75
N ARG A 277 25.94 7.27 18.42
CA ARG A 277 26.40 8.56 17.92
C ARG A 277 27.89 8.46 17.68
N PHE A 278 28.37 8.96 16.53
CA PHE A 278 29.79 9.10 16.23
C PHE A 278 30.13 10.59 16.23
N GLY A 279 31.29 10.99 16.76
CA GLY A 279 31.80 12.38 16.77
C GLY A 279 31.97 13.01 18.16
N LEU A 280 32.33 14.30 18.18
CA LEU A 280 32.57 15.10 19.39
C LEU A 280 31.39 14.94 20.38
N ASP A 281 31.69 14.53 21.62
CA ASP A 281 30.74 14.21 22.71
C ASP A 281 30.13 12.80 22.71
N SER A 282 30.51 11.90 21.79
CA SER A 282 30.09 10.51 21.92
C SER A 282 30.86 9.75 23.00
N THR A 283 30.13 9.03 23.84
CA THR A 283 30.69 8.04 24.77
C THR A 283 30.67 6.63 24.19
N LEU A 284 30.18 6.46 22.96
CA LEU A 284 30.13 5.18 22.29
C LEU A 284 31.56 4.66 22.15
N GLN A 285 31.80 3.48 22.68
CA GLN A 285 32.97 2.68 22.38
C GLN A 285 32.50 1.27 22.07
N PHE A 286 33.13 0.63 21.11
CA PHE A 286 32.82 -0.75 20.74
C PHE A 286 34.07 -1.38 20.10
N THR A 287 34.11 -2.71 20.06
CA THR A 287 35.19 -3.45 19.38
C THR A 287 34.63 -4.15 18.14
N PRO A 288 35.15 -3.88 16.93
CA PRO A 288 34.72 -4.58 15.72
C PRO A 288 35.11 -6.06 15.72
N PHE A 289 35.97 -6.49 16.66
CA PHE A 289 36.48 -7.87 16.76
C PHE A 289 35.58 -8.80 17.59
N ARG A 290 34.42 -8.33 18.06
CA ARG A 290 33.45 -9.12 18.86
C ARG A 290 32.03 -9.11 18.29
N LEU A 291 31.87 -8.82 16.99
CA LEU A 291 30.55 -8.68 16.35
C LEU A 291 29.93 -10.02 15.91
N GLY A 292 30.66 -11.13 15.99
CA GLY A 292 30.18 -12.47 15.62
C GLY A 292 29.81 -13.34 16.82
N LYS A 293 29.20 -14.49 16.56
CA LYS A 293 28.79 -15.45 17.59
C LYS A 293 29.98 -16.27 18.11
N ASP A 294 30.95 -16.52 17.24
CA ASP A 294 32.17 -17.28 17.56
C ASP A 294 33.43 -16.58 17.02
N ALA A 295 34.61 -17.08 17.40
CA ALA A 295 35.89 -16.51 17.01
C ALA A 295 36.10 -16.46 15.48
N ARG A 296 35.53 -17.42 14.75
CA ARG A 296 35.69 -17.50 13.28
C ARG A 296 34.84 -16.44 12.61
N GLU A 297 33.59 -16.30 13.03
CA GLU A 297 32.65 -15.30 12.53
C GLU A 297 33.13 -13.89 12.90
N CYS A 298 33.59 -13.68 14.14
CA CYS A 298 34.24 -12.43 14.57
C CYS A 298 35.42 -12.07 13.67
N LYS A 299 36.30 -13.03 13.36
CA LYS A 299 37.44 -12.78 12.47
C LYS A 299 37.01 -12.39 11.06
N GLN A 300 35.95 -13.02 10.53
CA GLN A 300 35.41 -12.69 9.21
C GLN A 300 34.81 -11.29 9.18
N PHE A 301 34.00 -10.92 10.18
CA PHE A 301 33.44 -9.57 10.28
C PHE A 301 34.53 -8.52 10.47
N ALA A 302 35.52 -8.78 11.31
CA ALA A 302 36.66 -7.88 11.50
C ALA A 302 37.46 -7.69 10.20
N ALA A 303 37.71 -8.76 9.44
CA ALA A 303 38.40 -8.67 8.15
C ALA A 303 37.59 -7.85 7.13
N GLY A 304 36.27 -8.09 7.03
CA GLY A 304 35.39 -7.32 6.17
C GLY A 304 35.37 -5.84 6.54
N PHE A 305 35.21 -5.55 7.83
CA PHE A 305 35.24 -4.21 8.39
C PHE A 305 36.57 -3.49 8.08
N LEU A 306 37.70 -4.11 8.41
CA LEU A 306 39.03 -3.54 8.17
C LEU A 306 39.33 -3.38 6.67
N SER A 307 38.79 -4.25 5.82
CA SER A 307 39.00 -4.13 4.37
C SER A 307 38.36 -2.87 3.80
N VAL A 308 37.16 -2.50 4.28
CA VAL A 308 36.50 -1.24 3.92
C VAL A 308 37.25 -0.07 4.53
N LEU A 309 37.62 -0.17 5.81
CA LEU A 309 38.28 0.91 6.54
C LEU A 309 39.65 1.28 5.96
N LEU A 310 40.46 0.27 5.62
CA LEU A 310 41.80 0.44 5.06
C LEU A 310 41.78 0.56 3.52
N ASN A 311 40.58 0.65 2.92
CA ASN A 311 40.37 0.75 1.47
C ASN A 311 41.14 -0.31 0.66
N LEU A 312 41.02 -1.57 1.08
CA LEU A 312 41.71 -2.69 0.44
C LEU A 312 41.08 -3.00 -0.93
N GLY A 313 41.81 -2.71 -2.00
CA GLY A 313 41.48 -3.10 -3.36
C GLY A 313 41.67 -4.60 -3.63
N SER A 314 41.42 -4.98 -4.88
CA SER A 314 41.62 -6.35 -5.39
C SER A 314 42.91 -6.50 -6.22
N ASP A 315 43.78 -5.51 -6.16
CA ASP A 315 44.95 -5.40 -7.01
C ASP A 315 46.12 -6.24 -6.45
N ARG A 316 47.14 -6.52 -7.26
CA ARG A 316 48.30 -7.32 -6.82
C ARG A 316 49.06 -6.69 -5.65
N ASP A 317 49.13 -5.35 -5.60
CA ASP A 317 49.69 -4.59 -4.47
C ASP A 317 48.80 -4.69 -3.22
N SER A 318 47.51 -5.00 -3.40
CA SER A 318 46.57 -5.27 -2.30
C SER A 318 46.77 -6.66 -1.67
N GLN A 319 47.59 -7.55 -2.25
CA GLN A 319 47.82 -8.88 -1.68
C GLN A 319 48.68 -8.83 -0.41
N TRP A 320 49.75 -8.03 -0.39
CA TRP A 320 50.60 -7.86 0.80
C TRP A 320 49.86 -7.17 1.93
N ALA A 321 49.05 -6.18 1.58
CA ALA A 321 48.09 -5.52 2.44
C ALA A 321 47.12 -6.50 3.11
N GLN A 322 46.45 -7.33 2.31
CA GLN A 322 45.53 -8.35 2.82
C GLN A 322 46.27 -9.35 3.72
N ASN A 323 47.46 -9.82 3.33
CA ASN A 323 48.26 -10.74 4.14
C ASN A 323 48.63 -10.13 5.50
N ALA A 324 49.10 -8.88 5.52
CA ALA A 324 49.43 -8.16 6.76
C ALA A 324 48.22 -8.08 7.70
N MET A 325 47.04 -7.71 7.18
CA MET A 325 45.79 -7.66 7.93
C MET A 325 45.41 -9.05 8.47
N TYR A 326 45.38 -10.08 7.62
CA TYR A 326 44.98 -11.44 8.03
C TYR A 326 45.94 -12.05 9.05
N HIS A 327 47.25 -11.86 8.91
CA HIS A 327 48.21 -12.35 9.89
C HIS A 327 48.12 -11.59 11.22
N ALA A 328 47.87 -10.29 11.20
CA ALA A 328 47.62 -9.54 12.44
C ALA A 328 46.33 -10.01 13.13
N LEU A 329 45.27 -10.31 12.37
CA LEU A 329 44.06 -10.93 12.91
C LEU A 329 44.36 -12.33 13.48
N ASP A 330 45.17 -13.15 12.82
CA ASP A 330 45.58 -14.46 13.35
C ASP A 330 46.32 -14.37 14.68
N VAL A 331 47.16 -13.34 14.84
CA VAL A 331 47.84 -13.06 16.11
C VAL A 331 46.83 -12.60 17.16
N LEU A 332 45.92 -11.69 16.82
CA LEU A 332 44.88 -11.18 17.72
C LEU A 332 44.00 -12.30 18.28
N TYR A 333 43.46 -13.16 17.40
CA TYR A 333 42.52 -14.21 17.79
C TYR A 333 43.15 -15.40 18.51
N LYS A 334 44.50 -15.52 18.52
CA LYS A 334 45.21 -16.42 19.45
C LYS A 334 45.23 -15.89 20.88
N GLY A 335 45.06 -14.58 21.05
CA GLY A 335 44.97 -13.91 22.33
C GLY A 335 43.62 -14.12 23.01
N LYS A 336 43.54 -13.70 24.28
CA LYS A 336 42.31 -13.76 25.09
C LYS A 336 41.43 -12.49 24.97
N GLN A 337 42.00 -11.39 24.49
CA GLN A 337 41.35 -10.09 24.33
C GLN A 337 41.42 -9.66 22.87
N TRP A 338 40.27 -9.28 22.31
CA TRP A 338 40.12 -8.89 20.90
C TRP A 338 39.61 -7.43 20.82
N ASP A 339 40.56 -6.48 20.83
CA ASP A 339 40.31 -5.05 20.74
C ASP A 339 41.35 -4.35 19.84
N MET A 340 41.08 -3.09 19.46
CA MET A 340 41.96 -2.31 18.60
C MET A 340 43.39 -2.16 19.15
N PRO A 341 43.61 -1.84 20.45
CA PRO A 341 44.96 -1.81 21.00
C PRO A 341 45.75 -3.12 20.82
N ARG A 342 45.13 -4.29 21.03
CA ARG A 342 45.82 -5.58 20.81
C ARG A 342 46.01 -5.84 19.31
N TYR A 343 45.11 -5.36 18.47
CA TYR A 343 45.28 -5.45 17.01
C TYR A 343 46.44 -4.59 16.50
N LEU A 344 46.61 -3.37 17.03
CA LEU A 344 47.78 -2.52 16.74
C LEU A 344 49.09 -3.20 17.17
N GLU A 345 49.10 -3.85 18.34
CA GLU A 345 50.27 -4.63 18.78
C GLU A 345 50.52 -5.83 17.86
N ALA A 346 49.47 -6.51 17.40
CA ALA A 346 49.59 -7.58 16.42
C ALA A 346 50.17 -7.09 15.08
N LEU A 347 49.77 -5.90 14.62
CA LEU A 347 50.36 -5.26 13.43
C LEU A 347 51.85 -4.95 13.64
N ARG A 348 52.25 -4.44 14.81
CA ARG A 348 53.67 -4.23 15.15
C ARG A 348 54.47 -5.53 15.16
N GLN A 349 53.89 -6.62 15.66
CA GLN A 349 54.52 -7.95 15.61
C GLN A 349 54.73 -8.44 14.19
N VAL A 350 53.73 -8.28 13.32
CA VAL A 350 53.86 -8.61 11.88
C VAL A 350 54.93 -7.74 11.23
N ALA A 351 54.97 -6.43 11.52
CA ALA A 351 55.95 -5.50 10.98
C ALA A 351 57.39 -5.80 11.38
N THR A 352 57.61 -6.40 12.56
CA THR A 352 58.94 -6.71 13.10
C THR A 352 59.41 -8.14 12.85
N ASP A 353 58.51 -9.05 12.43
CA ASP A 353 58.82 -10.44 12.14
C ASP A 353 59.68 -10.59 10.87
N ARG A 354 60.99 -10.75 11.05
CA ARG A 354 61.98 -10.92 9.96
C ARG A 354 61.72 -12.14 9.06
N LYS A 355 60.84 -13.07 9.43
CA LYS A 355 60.45 -14.19 8.58
C LYS A 355 59.44 -13.80 7.49
N ARG A 356 58.80 -12.63 7.61
CA ARG A 356 57.82 -12.11 6.64
C ARG A 356 58.50 -11.30 5.54
N ALA A 357 57.83 -11.20 4.39
CA ALA A 357 58.30 -10.37 3.27
C ALA A 357 58.43 -8.90 3.68
N GLU A 358 59.34 -8.16 3.06
CA GLU A 358 59.58 -6.75 3.40
C GLU A 358 58.36 -5.87 3.10
N GLU A 359 57.68 -6.14 2.00
CA GLU A 359 56.47 -5.46 1.56
C GLU A 359 55.33 -5.67 2.56
N GLU A 360 55.13 -6.90 3.04
CA GLU A 360 54.13 -7.22 4.06
C GLU A 360 54.39 -6.47 5.37
N ARG A 361 55.65 -6.44 5.81
CA ARG A 361 56.07 -5.71 7.02
C ARG A 361 55.81 -4.22 6.90
N ARG A 362 56.12 -3.65 5.73
CA ARG A 362 55.89 -2.23 5.43
C ARG A 362 54.40 -1.90 5.47
N MET A 363 53.54 -2.75 4.91
CA MET A 363 52.08 -2.57 4.96
C MET A 363 51.53 -2.69 6.38
N ALA A 364 52.03 -3.64 7.18
CA ALA A 364 51.64 -3.79 8.58
C ALA A 364 51.96 -2.53 9.39
N MET A 365 53.14 -1.93 9.19
CA MET A 365 53.51 -0.66 9.84
C MET A 365 52.65 0.51 9.35
N LEU A 366 52.36 0.58 8.04
CA LEU A 366 51.47 1.61 7.49
C LEU A 366 50.08 1.54 8.14
N TYR A 367 49.49 0.35 8.24
CA TYR A 367 48.18 0.17 8.87
C TYR A 367 48.18 0.45 10.35
N HIS A 368 49.26 0.10 11.03
CA HIS A 368 49.45 0.49 12.42
C HIS A 368 49.34 2.01 12.55
N ASP A 369 50.13 2.76 11.79
CA ASP A 369 50.19 4.23 11.89
C ASP A 369 48.88 4.89 11.42
N THR A 370 48.22 4.34 10.39
CA THR A 370 46.91 4.83 9.93
C THR A 370 45.85 4.65 11.00
N LEU A 371 45.76 3.47 11.60
CA LEU A 371 44.75 3.17 12.63
C LEU A 371 45.04 3.91 13.93
N GLU A 372 46.31 4.08 14.32
CA GLU A 372 46.70 4.86 15.50
C GLU A 372 46.25 6.32 15.36
N ARG A 373 46.50 6.96 14.22
CA ARG A 373 45.99 8.32 13.92
C ARG A 373 44.47 8.39 13.91
N TRP A 374 43.81 7.35 13.40
CA TRP A 374 42.36 7.27 13.41
C TRP A 374 41.79 7.19 14.83
N GLY A 375 42.50 6.55 15.75
CA GLY A 375 42.13 6.54 17.17
C GLY A 375 42.23 7.91 17.85
N GLU A 376 42.96 8.86 17.27
CA GLU A 376 43.01 10.24 17.75
C GLU A 376 41.83 11.08 17.22
N ASP A 377 41.18 10.64 16.14
CA ASP A 377 40.02 11.30 15.52
C ASP A 377 38.72 11.02 16.28
N ASP A 378 37.83 12.00 16.33
CA ASP A 378 36.60 11.98 17.15
C ASP A 378 35.63 10.88 16.71
N GLN A 379 35.65 10.52 15.42
CA GLN A 379 34.84 9.42 14.88
C GLN A 379 35.49 8.06 15.12
N GLY A 380 36.83 7.99 15.08
CA GLY A 380 37.57 6.74 15.18
C GLY A 380 37.68 6.20 16.61
N GLN A 381 37.67 7.08 17.63
CA GLN A 381 37.68 6.69 19.05
C GLN A 381 36.58 5.69 19.42
N ALA A 382 35.43 5.75 18.74
CA ALA A 382 34.33 4.83 18.98
C ALA A 382 34.69 3.36 18.74
N MET A 383 35.73 3.07 17.96
CA MET A 383 36.14 1.70 17.61
C MET A 383 37.25 1.16 18.50
N PHE A 384 37.71 1.95 19.47
CA PHE A 384 38.78 1.60 20.40
C PHE A 384 38.25 1.05 21.74
N GLY A 385 37.02 0.53 21.75
CA GLY A 385 36.46 -0.12 22.93
C GLY A 385 37.28 -1.32 23.38
N ILE A 386 37.56 -1.39 24.68
CA ILE A 386 38.35 -2.48 25.29
C ILE A 386 37.49 -3.72 25.48
N ASP A 387 38.00 -4.87 25.03
CA ASP A 387 37.30 -6.16 25.12
C ASP A 387 37.03 -6.55 26.59
N GLY A 388 35.76 -6.82 26.89
CA GLY A 388 35.28 -7.16 28.23
C GLY A 388 35.03 -5.96 29.16
N ALA A 389 35.43 -4.75 28.78
CA ALA A 389 35.11 -3.53 29.54
C ALA A 389 33.87 -2.81 29.00
N VAL A 390 33.64 -2.92 27.68
CA VAL A 390 32.53 -2.26 27.01
C VAL A 390 31.48 -3.29 26.59
N ARG A 391 30.23 -3.11 27.03
CA ARG A 391 29.10 -3.89 26.51
C ARG A 391 28.70 -3.30 25.16
N THR A 392 29.08 -4.00 24.10
CA THR A 392 28.96 -3.57 22.71
C THR A 392 27.50 -3.40 22.26
N MET A 393 26.57 -4.21 22.79
CA MET A 393 25.12 -4.11 22.54
C MET A 393 24.35 -4.60 23.76
N ASP A 394 23.21 -3.97 24.03
CA ASP A 394 22.20 -4.52 24.94
C ASP A 394 21.50 -5.69 24.22
N GLU A 395 21.47 -6.87 24.85
CA GLU A 395 20.88 -8.09 24.26
C GLU A 395 19.38 -7.92 23.95
N MET A 396 18.75 -6.90 24.52
CA MET A 396 17.32 -6.58 24.36
C MET A 396 17.03 -5.58 23.23
N ALA A 397 18.04 -5.04 22.55
CA ALA A 397 17.84 -4.01 21.53
C ALA A 397 17.24 -4.57 20.23
N GLN A 398 16.09 -4.03 19.82
CA GLN A 398 15.40 -4.29 18.55
C GLN A 398 15.70 -3.21 17.50
N LEU A 399 15.89 -1.95 17.92
CA LEU A 399 16.20 -0.82 17.04
C LEU A 399 17.61 -0.29 17.32
N LEU A 400 18.43 -0.18 16.29
CA LEU A 400 19.69 0.58 16.35
C LEU A 400 19.57 1.83 15.51
N VAL A 401 19.65 3.01 16.13
CA VAL A 401 19.76 4.30 15.42
C VAL A 401 21.23 4.70 15.37
N VAL A 402 21.75 4.94 14.18
CA VAL A 402 23.14 5.33 13.94
C VAL A 402 23.17 6.76 13.40
N SER A 403 23.81 7.67 14.13
CA SER A 403 24.03 9.06 13.71
C SER A 403 25.52 9.33 13.58
N ILE A 404 25.93 9.85 12.42
CA ILE A 404 27.33 10.22 12.14
C ILE A 404 27.41 11.74 12.24
N MET A 405 28.18 12.27 13.21
CA MET A 405 28.35 13.71 13.41
C MET A 405 29.56 14.27 12.66
#